data_AF-A0A537RAI7-F1
#
_entry.id   AF-A0A537RAI7-F1
#
_cell.length_a   1.000
_cell.length_b   1.000
_cell.length_c   1.000
_cell.angle_alpha   90.00
_cell.angle_beta   90.00
_cell.angle_gamma   90.00
#
_symmetry.space_group_name_H-M   'P 1'
#
loop_
_entity.id
_entity.type
_entity.pdbx_description
1 polymer ?
#
loop_
_entity_poly.entity_id
_entity_poly.type
_entity_poly.pdbx_seq_one_letter_code
_entity_poly.pdbx_strand_id
1 'polypeptide(L)'
;KTAYGHMSRFASGVSDGVKVRQGQIIGYVGSTGLASGPHVHFEVLVNSSYVDPMSIQVPREHLLSGKQLADFQKERARIDDLLRRNPVSARVATASGG
;
A
#
# COMPACT_ATOMS: atom_id res chain seq x y z
N LYS A 1 11.09 -0.58 -4.95
CA LYS A 1 10.19 0.30 -5.75
C LYS A 1 9.59 -0.52 -6.88
N THR A 2 8.48 -0.08 -7.46
CA THR A 2 7.87 -0.74 -8.63
C THR A 2 7.59 0.30 -9.71
N ALA A 3 7.55 -0.14 -10.97
CA ALA A 3 7.17 0.67 -12.12
C ALA A 3 6.12 -0.06 -12.98
N TYR A 4 5.24 0.72 -13.61
CA TYR A 4 4.14 0.21 -14.43
C TYR A 4 4.06 1.04 -15.72
N GLY A 5 4.38 0.42 -16.85
CA GLY A 5 4.41 1.03 -18.18
C GLY A 5 3.19 0.73 -19.04
N HIS A 6 3.15 1.36 -20.22
CA HIS A 6 2.16 1.18 -21.29
C HIS A 6 0.70 1.46 -20.90
N MET A 7 0.46 2.24 -19.85
CA MET A 7 -0.91 2.57 -19.42
C MET A 7 -1.66 3.39 -20.46
N SER A 8 -2.97 3.16 -20.58
CA SER A 8 -3.87 4.02 -21.36
C SER A 8 -4.25 5.29 -20.60
N ARG A 9 -4.38 5.19 -19.26
CA ARG A 9 -4.66 6.32 -18.37
C ARG A 9 -4.36 5.96 -16.90
N PHE A 10 -4.10 6.97 -16.10
CA PHE A 10 -4.08 6.85 -14.63
C PHE A 10 -5.50 6.77 -14.06
N ALA A 11 -5.64 6.15 -12.89
CA ALA A 11 -6.90 6.16 -12.16
C ALA A 11 -7.15 7.54 -11.51
N SER A 12 -8.41 7.86 -11.26
CA SER A 12 -8.75 9.14 -10.62
C SER A 12 -8.12 9.26 -9.23
N GLY A 13 -7.60 10.44 -8.90
CA GLY A 13 -6.90 10.70 -7.65
C GLY A 13 -5.49 10.13 -7.55
N VAL A 14 -4.95 9.54 -8.62
CA VAL A 14 -3.56 9.09 -8.69
C VAL A 14 -2.71 10.19 -9.32
N SER A 15 -1.78 10.71 -8.53
CA SER A 15 -0.81 11.72 -8.95
C SER A 15 0.46 11.60 -8.10
N ASP A 16 1.48 12.37 -8.45
CA ASP A 16 2.73 12.41 -7.72
C ASP A 16 2.50 12.72 -6.23
N GLY A 17 3.20 11.99 -5.37
CA GLY A 17 3.10 12.13 -3.91
C GLY A 17 1.91 11.42 -3.25
N VAL A 18 0.95 10.89 -4.02
CA VAL A 18 -0.20 10.16 -3.46
C VAL A 18 0.25 8.82 -2.88
N LYS A 19 -0.12 8.57 -1.62
CA LYS A 19 0.05 7.26 -0.99
C LYS A 19 -0.98 6.29 -1.55
N VAL A 20 -0.52 5.11 -1.94
CA VAL A 20 -1.36 4.02 -2.42
C VAL A 20 -1.24 2.81 -1.50
N ARG A 21 -2.30 2.00 -1.41
CA ARG A 21 -2.28 0.72 -0.71
C ARG A 21 -2.18 -0.45 -1.69
N GLN A 22 -1.70 -1.58 -1.22
CA GLN A 22 -1.70 -2.81 -2.02
C GLN A 22 -3.14 -3.13 -2.47
N GLY A 23 -3.28 -3.54 -3.74
CA GLY A 23 -4.58 -3.81 -4.36
C GLY A 23 -5.35 -2.57 -4.84
N GLN A 24 -4.85 -1.35 -4.58
CA GLN A 24 -5.46 -0.14 -5.13
C GLN A 24 -5.22 -0.05 -6.65
N ILE A 25 -6.28 0.29 -7.38
CA ILE A 25 -6.19 0.58 -8.82
C ILE A 25 -5.44 1.90 -8.99
N ILE A 26 -4.33 1.87 -9.73
CA ILE A 26 -3.51 3.05 -10.03
C ILE A 26 -3.61 3.52 -11.49
N GLY A 27 -4.12 2.67 -12.38
CA GLY A 27 -4.23 2.96 -13.81
C GLY A 27 -4.79 1.78 -14.57
N TYR A 28 -4.85 1.92 -15.89
CA TYR A 28 -5.47 0.96 -16.80
C TYR A 28 -4.52 0.59 -17.92
N VAL A 29 -4.56 -0.68 -18.33
CA VAL A 29 -3.75 -1.23 -19.43
C VAL A 29 -3.98 -0.45 -20.72
N GLY A 30 -2.92 -0.30 -21.50
CA GLY A 30 -2.94 0.32 -22.82
C GLY A 30 -1.81 -0.21 -23.69
N SER A 31 -1.43 0.55 -24.71
CA SER A 31 -0.32 0.24 -25.61
C SER A 31 0.47 1.52 -25.94
N THR A 32 0.65 2.39 -24.93
CA THR A 32 1.37 3.66 -25.11
C THR A 32 2.88 3.44 -25.10
N GLY A 33 3.63 4.29 -25.82
CA GLY A 33 5.08 4.18 -25.95
C GLY A 33 5.50 3.02 -26.85
N LEU A 34 6.63 2.39 -26.53
CA LEU A 34 7.14 1.23 -27.28
C LEU A 34 6.42 -0.04 -26.82
N ALA A 35 5.30 -0.38 -27.46
CA ALA A 35 4.52 -1.58 -27.17
C ALA A 35 4.04 -2.24 -28.47
N SER A 36 4.06 -3.58 -28.53
CA SER A 36 3.54 -4.35 -29.67
C SER A 36 2.01 -4.55 -29.64
N GLY A 37 1.39 -4.34 -28.47
CA GLY A 37 -0.04 -4.47 -28.25
C GLY A 37 -0.42 -4.18 -26.79
N PRO A 38 -1.69 -4.32 -26.40
CA PRO A 38 -2.12 -4.00 -25.03
C PRO A 38 -1.57 -4.96 -23.97
N HIS A 39 -0.70 -4.47 -23.09
CA HIS A 39 -0.13 -5.23 -21.97
C HIS A 39 0.42 -4.28 -20.89
N VAL A 40 0.85 -4.83 -19.76
CA VAL A 40 1.55 -4.08 -18.71
C VAL A 40 3.03 -4.44 -18.76
N HIS A 41 3.89 -3.41 -18.80
CA HIS A 41 5.31 -3.56 -18.48
C HIS A 41 5.49 -3.33 -16.98
N PHE A 42 5.81 -4.37 -16.23
CA PHE A 42 5.92 -4.31 -14.77
C PHE A 42 7.36 -4.55 -14.33
N GLU A 43 7.90 -3.63 -13.56
CA GLU A 43 9.28 -3.70 -13.06
C GLU A 43 9.32 -3.63 -11.54
N VAL A 44 10.28 -4.34 -10.95
CA VAL A 44 10.59 -4.28 -9.53
C VAL A 44 12.05 -3.89 -9.36
N LEU A 45 12.28 -2.87 -8.53
CA LEU A 45 13.61 -2.39 -8.18
C LEU A 45 13.87 -2.70 -6.70
N VAL A 46 14.90 -3.49 -6.43
CA VAL A 46 15.39 -3.81 -5.08
C VAL A 46 16.83 -3.32 -4.98
N ASN A 47 17.14 -2.48 -3.97
CA ASN A 47 18.47 -1.90 -3.79
C ASN A 47 19.06 -1.28 -5.07
N SER A 48 18.21 -0.58 -5.83
CA SER A 48 18.54 0.08 -7.11
C SER A 48 18.88 -0.85 -8.29
N SER A 49 18.64 -2.16 -8.16
CA SER A 49 18.75 -3.12 -9.26
C SER A 49 17.38 -3.64 -9.68
N TYR A 50 17.18 -3.76 -11.00
CA TYR A 50 16.04 -4.49 -11.55
C TYR A 50 16.20 -5.98 -11.25
N VAL A 51 15.12 -6.59 -10.77
CA VAL A 51 15.07 -8.01 -10.44
C VAL A 51 13.89 -8.65 -11.16
N ASP A 52 13.94 -9.96 -11.38
CA ASP A 52 12.77 -10.71 -11.84
C ASP A 52 11.64 -10.57 -10.82
N PRO A 53 10.49 -9.95 -11.18
CA PRO A 53 9.37 -9.77 -10.26
C PRO A 53 8.83 -11.09 -9.70
N MET A 54 9.00 -12.21 -10.39
CA MET A 54 8.53 -13.53 -9.95
C MET A 54 9.45 -14.17 -8.91
N SER A 55 10.68 -13.67 -8.78
CA SER A 55 11.69 -14.19 -7.85
C SER A 55 11.67 -13.53 -6.47
N ILE A 56 10.98 -12.39 -6.32
CA ILE A 56 11.00 -11.63 -5.07
C ILE A 56 10.14 -12.29 -4.00
N GLN A 57 10.63 -12.27 -2.75
CA GLN A 57 9.79 -12.59 -1.59
C GLN A 57 8.92 -11.39 -1.25
N VAL A 58 7.66 -11.43 -1.67
CA VAL A 58 6.65 -10.53 -1.15
C VAL A 58 6.20 -10.98 0.24
N PRO A 59 5.93 -10.07 1.19
CA PRO A 59 5.29 -10.42 2.44
C PRO A 59 3.97 -11.10 2.11
N ARG A 60 3.91 -12.42 2.29
CA ARG A 60 2.62 -13.11 2.27
C ARG A 60 1.89 -12.69 3.52
N GLU A 61 0.62 -12.35 3.36
CA GLU A 61 -0.24 -12.11 4.52
C GLU A 61 -0.15 -13.33 5.43
N HIS A 62 0.40 -13.15 6.63
CA HIS A 62 0.36 -14.18 7.65
C HIS A 62 -1.07 -14.25 8.14
N LEU A 63 -1.84 -15.17 7.56
CA LEU A 63 -3.19 -15.44 8.01
C LEU A 63 -3.10 -16.09 9.39
N LEU A 64 -3.42 -15.33 10.43
CA LEU A 64 -3.62 -15.88 11.77
C LEU A 64 -4.78 -16.88 11.70
N SER A 65 -4.62 -18.05 12.32
CA SER A 65 -5.65 -19.08 12.37
C SER A 65 -5.85 -19.62 13.78
N GLY A 66 -6.97 -20.30 13.99
CA GLY A 66 -7.32 -20.95 15.26
C GLY A 66 -7.20 -20.02 16.47
N LYS A 67 -6.44 -20.45 17.48
CA LYS A 67 -6.26 -19.70 18.72
C LYS A 67 -5.61 -18.33 18.51
N GLN A 68 -4.64 -18.23 17.61
CA GLN A 68 -3.92 -16.98 17.35
C GLN A 68 -4.85 -15.91 16.77
N LEU A 69 -5.77 -16.32 15.89
CA LEU A 69 -6.78 -15.41 15.34
C LEU A 69 -7.77 -14.95 16.42
N ALA A 70 -8.25 -15.88 17.26
CA ALA A 70 -9.17 -15.55 18.34
C ALA A 70 -8.55 -14.59 19.37
N ASP A 71 -7.29 -14.83 19.76
CA ASP A 71 -6.55 -13.96 20.69
C ASP A 71 -6.34 -12.57 20.07
N PHE A 72 -5.96 -12.49 18.79
CA PHE A 72 -5.81 -11.22 18.07
C PHE A 72 -7.13 -10.44 18.02
N GLN A 73 -8.24 -11.10 17.68
CA GLN A 73 -9.56 -10.45 17.62
C GLN A 73 -10.00 -9.91 18.98
N LYS A 74 -9.72 -10.64 20.06
CA LYS A 74 -10.02 -10.21 21.42
C LYS A 74 -9.23 -8.96 21.80
N GLU A 75 -7.94 -8.94 21.53
CA GLU A 75 -7.10 -7.78 21.85
C GLU A 75 -7.46 -6.57 20.99
N ARG A 76 -7.76 -6.77 19.69
CA ARG A 76 -8.27 -5.70 18.82
C ARG A 76 -9.54 -5.08 19.40
N ALA A 77 -10.52 -5.90 19.80
CA ALA A 77 -11.77 -5.41 20.38
C ALA A 77 -11.54 -4.59 21.66
N ARG A 78 -10.58 -5.01 22.50
CA ARG A 78 -10.18 -4.27 23.70
C ARG A 78 -9.58 -2.91 23.35
N ILE A 79 -8.66 -2.85 22.39
CA ILE A 79 -8.02 -1.59 21.96
C ILE A 79 -9.05 -0.65 21.35
N ASP A 80 -9.96 -1.16 20.51
CA ASP A 80 -11.03 -0.36 19.90
C ASP A 80 -11.96 0.26 20.96
N ASP A 81 -12.28 -0.49 22.01
CA ASP A 81 -13.08 0.00 23.13
C ASP A 81 -12.34 1.07 23.94
N LEU A 82 -11.03 0.90 24.20
CA LEU A 82 -10.20 1.92 24.84
C LEU A 82 -10.13 3.22 24.04
N LEU A 83 -9.94 3.13 22.72
CA LEU A 83 -9.89 4.28 21.82
C LEU A 83 -11.22 5.05 21.78
N ARG A 84 -12.36 4.36 21.89
CA ARG A 84 -13.68 5.01 21.95
C ARG A 84 -13.96 5.69 23.28
N ARG A 85 -13.53 5.08 24.39
CA ARG A 85 -13.76 5.60 25.75
C ARG A 85 -12.86 6.78 26.09
N ASN A 86 -11.68 6.84 25.50
CA ASN A 86 -10.72 7.88 25.73
C ASN A 86 -10.36 8.50 24.37
N PRO A 87 -11.08 9.53 23.89
CA PRO A 87 -10.59 10.29 22.76
C PRO A 87 -9.30 10.92 23.26
N VAL A 88 -8.16 10.34 22.87
CA VAL A 88 -6.86 10.94 23.11
C VAL A 88 -6.95 12.30 22.43
N SER A 89 -7.21 13.34 23.23
CA SER A 89 -7.00 14.71 22.82
C SER A 89 -5.53 14.76 22.49
N ALA A 90 -5.21 14.64 21.21
CA ALA A 90 -3.92 14.99 20.67
C ALA A 90 -3.77 16.50 20.94
N ARG A 91 -3.31 16.84 22.15
CA ARG A 91 -2.79 18.16 22.45
C ARG A 91 -1.51 18.29 21.66
N VAL A 92 -1.65 18.80 20.44
CA VAL A 92 -0.55 19.38 19.69
C VAL A 92 -0.01 20.50 20.56
N ALA A 93 1.19 20.31 21.11
CA ALA A 93 1.92 21.39 21.75
C ALA A 93 2.27 22.42 20.67
N THR A 94 1.51 23.52 20.60
CA THR A 94 1.96 24.72 19.90
C THR A 94 3.01 25.38 20.76
N ALA A 95 4.28 25.22 20.40
CA ALA A 95 5.33 26.08 20.91
C ALA A 95 5.16 27.47 20.29
N SER A 96 4.55 28.38 21.04
CA SER A 96 4.71 29.82 20.84
C SER A 96 5.95 30.26 21.63
N GLY A 97 6.98 30.74 20.95
CA GLY A 97 8.13 31.35 21.60
C GLY A 97 9.02 32.09 20.60
N GLY A 98 9.09 33.42 20.77
CA GLY A 98 10.12 34.30 20.20
C GLY A 98 9.65 35.19 19.07
#